data_AF-A0A1H8ECY8-F1
#
_entry.id   AF-A0A1H8ECY8-F1
#
_cell.length_a   1.000
_cell.length_b   1.000
_cell.length_c   1.000
_cell.angle_alpha   90.00
_cell.angle_beta   90.00
_cell.angle_gamma   90.00
#
_symmetry.space_group_name_H-M   'P 1'
#
loop_
_entity.id
_entity.type
_entity.pdbx_description
1 polymer ?
#
loop_
_entity_poly.entity_id
_entity_poly.type
_entity_poly.pdbx_seq_one_letter_code
_entity_poly.pdbx_strand_id
1 'polypeptide(L)'
;MEKLLHDHAGNEREMMEQELKAYDDYNRIRKNLLKLDVKYQEVISLRYFEQKTNTEISEILDKNEGTIKSLLSRGLEKLRNTL
;
A
#
# COMPACT_ATOMS: atom_id res chain seq x y z
N MET A 1 -21.98 -15.67 31.52
CA MET A 1 -21.43 -16.48 30.41
C MET A 1 -21.95 -16.01 29.05
N GLU A 2 -23.26 -15.77 28.86
CA GLU A 2 -23.79 -15.24 27.59
C GLU A 2 -23.16 -13.92 27.14
N LYS A 3 -22.90 -12.98 28.07
CA LYS A 3 -22.26 -11.69 27.76
C LYS A 3 -20.84 -11.82 27.18
N LEU A 4 -20.09 -12.85 27.59
CA LEU A 4 -18.73 -13.12 27.10
C LEU A 4 -18.74 -13.73 25.68
N LEU A 5 -19.74 -14.56 25.38
CA LEU A 5 -19.94 -15.14 24.05
C LEU A 5 -20.45 -14.10 23.03
N HIS A 6 -21.28 -13.14 23.48
CA HIS A 6 -21.77 -12.06 22.63
C HIS A 6 -20.68 -11.02 22.32
N ASP A 7 -19.80 -10.70 23.28
CA ASP A 7 -18.64 -9.84 23.05
C ASP A 7 -17.64 -10.46 22.05
N HIS A 8 -17.39 -11.77 22.13
CA HIS A 8 -16.52 -12.45 21.15
C HIS A 8 -17.10 -12.39 19.73
N ALA A 9 -18.40 -12.65 19.56
CA ALA A 9 -19.05 -12.57 18.25
C ALA A 9 -19.12 -11.13 17.69
N GLY A 10 -19.26 -10.12 18.56
CA GLY A 10 -19.18 -8.71 18.18
C GLY A 10 -17.78 -8.33 17.69
N ASN A 11 -16.75 -8.73 18.45
CA ASN A 11 -15.35 -8.49 18.08
C ASN A 11 -14.96 -9.23 16.79
N GLU A 12 -15.40 -10.48 16.60
CA GLU A 12 -15.14 -11.25 15.38
C GLU A 12 -15.78 -10.61 14.14
N ARG A 13 -17.02 -10.14 14.24
CA ARG A 13 -17.69 -9.43 13.15
C ARG A 13 -16.97 -8.12 12.82
N GLU A 14 -16.60 -7.34 13.82
CA GLU A 14 -15.87 -6.09 13.62
C GLU A 14 -14.51 -6.34 12.97
N MET A 15 -13.77 -7.37 13.41
CA MET A 15 -12.51 -7.77 12.77
C MET A 15 -12.70 -8.18 11.31
N MET A 16 -13.72 -8.97 11.00
CA MET A 16 -14.03 -9.37 9.62
C MET A 16 -14.39 -8.17 8.73
N GLU A 17 -15.17 -7.21 9.24
CA GLU A 17 -15.50 -5.99 8.51
C GLU A 17 -14.27 -5.13 8.25
N GLN A 18 -13.36 -5.01 9.23
CA GLN A 18 -12.10 -4.29 9.08
C GLN A 18 -11.18 -4.96 8.06
N GLU A 19 -11.08 -6.29 8.07
CA GLU A 19 -10.27 -7.05 7.12
C GLU A 19 -10.81 -6.93 5.69
N LEU A 20 -12.14 -7.03 5.52
CA LEU A 20 -12.78 -6.84 4.22
C LEU A 20 -12.53 -5.42 3.68
N LYS A 21 -12.67 -4.41 4.54
CA LYS A 21 -12.39 -3.02 4.16
C LYS A 21 -10.92 -2.82 3.77
N ALA A 22 -9.99 -3.40 4.52
CA ALA A 22 -8.56 -3.33 4.19
C ALA A 22 -8.25 -4.00 2.84
N TYR A 23 -8.90 -5.12 2.55
CA TYR A 23 -8.79 -5.82 1.26
C TYR A 23 -9.31 -4.97 0.09
N ASP A 24 -10.45 -4.30 0.27
CA ASP A 24 -11.02 -3.42 -0.75
C ASP A 24 -10.14 -2.18 -0.99
N ASP A 25 -9.64 -1.56 0.08
CA ASP A 25 -8.71 -0.44 0.01
C ASP A 25 -7.41 -0.83 -0.71
N TYR A 26 -6.85 -2.01 -0.38
CA TYR A 26 -5.68 -2.58 -1.05
C TYR A 26 -5.91 -2.74 -2.56
N ASN A 27 -7.04 -3.33 -2.96
CA ASN A 27 -7.37 -3.54 -4.36
C ASN A 27 -7.57 -2.23 -5.13
N ARG A 28 -8.22 -1.24 -4.49
CA ARG A 28 -8.39 0.10 -5.08
C ARG A 28 -7.05 0.78 -5.32
N ILE A 29 -6.15 0.72 -4.33
CA ILE A 29 -4.79 1.27 -4.45
C ILE A 29 -4.03 0.58 -5.58
N ARG A 30 -4.01 -0.76 -5.59
CA ARG A 30 -3.34 -1.54 -6.63
C ARG A 30 -3.85 -1.19 -8.04
N LYS A 31 -5.16 -1.12 -8.22
CA LYS A 31 -5.79 -0.80 -9.51
C LYS A 31 -5.41 0.59 -10.03
N ASN A 32 -5.32 1.58 -9.15
CA ASN A 32 -4.92 2.94 -9.54
C ASN A 32 -3.41 3.08 -9.74
N LEU A 33 -2.60 2.37 -8.95
CA LEU A 33 -1.15 2.30 -9.13
C LEU A 33 -0.80 1.82 -10.54
N LEU A 34 -1.44 0.76 -11.03
CA LEU A 34 -1.21 0.20 -12.37
C LEU A 34 -1.53 1.16 -13.54
N LYS A 35 -2.15 2.32 -13.27
CA LYS A 35 -2.41 3.35 -14.28
C LYS A 35 -1.34 4.43 -14.35
N LEU A 36 -0.42 4.48 -13.38
CA LEU A 36 0.66 5.48 -13.36
C LEU A 36 1.77 5.11 -14.37
N ASP A 37 2.66 6.04 -14.70
CA ASP A 37 3.87 5.67 -15.45
C ASP A 37 4.67 4.59 -14.70
N VAL A 38 5.26 3.64 -15.44
CA VAL A 38 6.00 2.47 -14.91
C VAL A 38 7.02 2.87 -13.83
N LYS A 39 7.78 3.95 -14.06
CA LYS A 39 8.78 4.47 -13.10
C LYS A 39 8.22 4.79 -11.71
N TYR A 40 6.93 5.15 -11.61
CA TYR A 40 6.25 5.37 -10.33
C TYR A 40 5.73 4.07 -9.75
N GLN A 41 5.21 3.18 -10.62
CA GLN A 41 4.75 1.86 -10.21
C GLN A 41 5.87 1.06 -9.53
N GLU A 42 7.06 1.03 -10.13
CA GLU A 42 8.21 0.28 -9.62
C GLU A 42 8.62 0.73 -8.23
N VAL A 43 8.88 2.03 -8.05
CA VAL A 43 9.35 2.55 -6.75
C VAL A 43 8.30 2.42 -5.65
N ILE A 44 7.00 2.61 -5.96
CA ILE A 44 5.92 2.46 -4.98
C ILE A 44 5.71 0.99 -4.62
N SER A 45 5.75 0.09 -5.61
CA SER A 45 5.60 -1.35 -5.39
C SER A 45 6.74 -1.87 -4.50
N LEU A 46 7.99 -1.53 -4.84
CA LEU A 46 9.13 -1.92 -4.04
C LEU A 46 9.06 -1.35 -2.62
N ARG A 47 8.64 -0.08 -2.47
CA ARG A 47 8.58 0.57 -1.15
C ARG A 47 7.50 0.03 -0.23
N TYR A 48 6.29 -0.17 -0.75
CA TYR A 48 5.11 -0.42 0.10
C TYR A 48 4.57 -1.85 0.00
N PHE A 49 4.79 -2.56 -1.11
CA PHE A 49 4.36 -3.95 -1.27
C PHE A 49 5.49 -4.90 -0.92
N GLU A 50 6.73 -4.61 -1.36
CA GLU A 50 7.91 -5.43 -1.10
C GLU A 50 8.74 -4.95 0.11
N GLN A 51 8.28 -3.90 0.80
CA GLN A 51 8.87 -3.33 2.02
C GLN A 51 10.36 -2.97 1.91
N LYS A 52 10.83 -2.57 0.74
CA LYS A 52 12.23 -2.19 0.50
C LYS A 52 12.53 -0.77 1.00
N THR A 53 13.76 -0.57 1.48
CA THR A 53 14.34 0.73 1.79
C THR A 53 14.70 1.50 0.51
N ASN A 54 14.87 2.82 0.61
CA ASN A 54 15.29 3.61 -0.55
C ASN A 54 16.68 3.18 -1.08
N THR A 55 17.56 2.72 -0.19
CA THR A 55 18.88 2.19 -0.54
C THR A 55 18.76 0.87 -1.31
N GLU A 56 17.96 -0.09 -0.83
CA GLU A 56 17.71 -1.33 -1.58
C GLU A 56 17.04 -1.07 -2.93
N ILE A 57 16.09 -0.12 -3.00
CA ILE A 57 15.46 0.27 -4.27
C ILE A 57 16.48 0.91 -5.23
N SER A 58 17.38 1.73 -4.69
CA SER A 58 18.48 2.35 -5.43
C SER A 58 19.38 1.29 -6.08
N GLU A 59 19.72 0.24 -5.33
CA GLU A 59 20.50 -0.91 -5.81
C GLU A 59 19.74 -1.75 -6.84
N ILE A 60 18.45 -2.06 -6.59
CA ILE A 60 17.61 -2.87 -7.49
C ILE A 60 17.41 -2.20 -8.86
N LEU A 61 17.18 -0.88 -8.86
CA LEU A 61 16.85 -0.13 -10.08
C LEU A 61 18.05 0.55 -10.74
N ASP A 62 19.24 0.42 -10.16
CA ASP A 62 20.47 1.12 -10.57
C ASP A 62 20.25 2.64 -10.74
N LYS A 63 19.74 3.27 -9.68
CA LYS A 63 19.44 4.72 -9.63
C LYS A 63 19.82 5.28 -8.29
N ASN A 64 20.41 6.47 -8.24
CA ASN A 64 20.72 7.12 -6.97
C ASN A 64 19.47 7.33 -6.08
N GLU A 65 19.67 7.30 -4.76
CA GLU A 65 18.59 7.48 -3.79
C GLU A 65 17.80 8.79 -3.95
N GLY A 66 18.44 9.87 -4.40
CA GLY A 66 17.76 11.14 -4.66
C GLY A 66 16.67 11.00 -5.73
N THR A 67 16.98 10.23 -6.79
CA THR A 67 16.04 9.90 -7.85
C THR A 67 14.89 9.06 -7.29
N ILE A 68 15.18 8.03 -6.47
CA ILE A 68 14.16 7.20 -5.82
C ILE A 68 13.20 8.05 -4.98
N LYS A 69 13.74 8.93 -4.13
CA LYS A 69 12.93 9.86 -3.30
C LYS A 69 12.04 10.77 -4.17
N SER A 70 12.58 11.30 -5.26
CA SER A 70 11.83 12.16 -6.17
C SER A 70 10.72 11.43 -6.94
N LEU A 71 10.98 10.18 -7.35
CA LEU A 71 9.99 9.32 -8.01
C LEU A 71 8.89 8.93 -7.03
N LEU A 72 9.23 8.53 -5.80
CA LEU A 72 8.26 8.23 -4.75
C LEU A 72 7.35 9.42 -4.44
N SER A 73 7.94 10.61 -4.23
CA SER A 73 7.16 11.81 -3.93
C SER A 73 6.13 12.12 -5.03
N ARG A 74 6.58 12.24 -6.28
CA ARG A 74 5.70 12.54 -7.42
C ARG A 74 4.72 11.40 -7.71
N GLY A 75 5.14 10.15 -7.54
CA GLY A 75 4.32 8.97 -7.74
C GLY A 75 3.17 8.90 -6.73
N LEU A 76 3.46 9.15 -5.45
CA LEU A 76 2.46 9.18 -4.38
C LEU A 76 1.48 10.35 -4.54
N GLU A 77 1.94 11.51 -4.98
CA GLU A 77 1.07 12.64 -5.32
C GLU A 77 0.10 12.27 -6.45
N LYS A 78 0.61 11.66 -7.53
CA LYS A 78 -0.22 11.19 -8.63
C LYS A 78 -1.21 10.11 -8.19
N LEU A 79 -0.76 9.14 -7.39
CA LEU A 79 -1.62 8.09 -6.86
C LEU A 79 -2.76 8.68 -6.02
N ARG A 80 -2.44 9.63 -5.12
CA ARG A 80 -3.42 10.33 -4.29
C ARG A 80 -4.49 11.03 -5.12
N ASN A 81 -4.13 11.62 -6.27
CA ASN A 81 -5.09 12.28 -7.15
C ASN A 81 -5.99 11.32 -7.95
N THR A 82 -5.68 10.01 -7.92
CA THR A 82 -6.47 8.95 -8.60
C THR A 82 -7.24 8.05 -7.65
N LEU A 83 -6.99 8.18 -6.33
CA LEU A 83 -7.71 7.45 -5.29
C LEU A 83 -9.05 8.13 -5.03
#